data_AF-A0AAN1D642-F1
#
_entry.id   AF-A0AAN1D642-F1
#
_cell.length_a   1.000
_cell.length_b   1.000
_cell.length_c   1.000
_cell.angle_alpha   90.00
_cell.angle_beta   90.00
_cell.angle_gamma   90.00
#
_symmetry.space_group_name_H-M   'P 1'
#
loop_
_entity.id
_entity.type
_entity.pdbx_description
1 polymer ?
#
loop_
_entity_poly.entity_id
_entity_poly.type
_entity_poly.pdbx_seq_one_letter_code
_entity_poly.pdbx_strand_id
1 'polypeptide(L)'
;MLGIVLRFLLGGGAVVASTIVSRKIGSKIGGIFAAFPAVFLAALLTLRLDAKGNELVEKSIVLSQGAVVGMIINIMCAIAVVYLCAKQGWKRGLTQSLAGWFLVSMVYAFLSKYF
;
A
#
# COMPACT_ATOMS: atom_id res chain seq x y z
N MET A 1 -4.75 10.19 -18.76
CA MET A 1 -5.91 9.28 -18.65
C MET A 1 -5.51 7.82 -18.52
N LEU A 2 -4.64 7.27 -19.38
CA LEU A 2 -4.25 5.86 -19.35
C LEU A 2 -3.69 5.39 -17.98
N GLY A 3 -2.82 6.18 -17.34
CA GLY A 3 -2.29 5.85 -16.01
C GLY A 3 -3.36 5.76 -14.90
N ILE A 4 -4.43 6.55 -14.99
CA ILE A 4 -5.54 6.51 -14.03
C ILE A 4 -6.32 5.20 -14.20
N VAL A 5 -6.62 4.84 -15.44
CA VAL A 5 -7.29 3.57 -15.78
C VAL A 5 -6.45 2.39 -15.29
N LEU A 6 -5.14 2.43 -15.48
CA LEU A 6 -4.24 1.37 -15.04
C LEU A 6 -4.22 1.20 -13.52
N ARG A 7 -4.19 2.31 -12.76
CA ARG A 7 -4.27 2.29 -11.29
C ARG A 7 -5.61 1.75 -10.80
N PHE A 8 -6.70 2.13 -11.45
CA PHE A 8 -8.02 1.60 -11.13
C PHE A 8 -8.12 0.10 -11.39
N LEU A 9 -7.68 -0.37 -12.57
CA LEU A 9 -7.76 -1.78 -12.95
C LEU A 9 -6.88 -2.66 -12.08
N LEU A 10 -5.62 -2.27 -11.83
CA LEU A 10 -4.72 -3.05 -10.99
C LEU A 10 -5.13 -3.00 -9.52
N GLY A 11 -5.48 -1.82 -9.00
CA GLY A 11 -5.94 -1.67 -7.62
C GLY A 11 -7.25 -2.40 -7.36
N GLY A 12 -8.29 -2.09 -8.14
CA GLY A 12 -9.60 -2.74 -8.03
C GLY A 12 -9.52 -4.25 -8.31
N GLY A 13 -8.77 -4.64 -9.34
CA GLY A 13 -8.52 -6.05 -9.67
C GLY A 13 -7.85 -6.81 -8.52
N ALA A 14 -6.85 -6.22 -7.86
CA ALA A 14 -6.20 -6.85 -6.71
C ALA A 14 -7.15 -7.02 -5.52
N VAL A 15 -8.04 -6.05 -5.26
CA VAL A 15 -9.06 -6.15 -4.20
C VAL A 15 -10.08 -7.26 -4.50
N VAL A 16 -10.53 -7.36 -5.76
CA VAL A 16 -11.44 -8.43 -6.18
C VAL A 16 -10.74 -9.79 -6.08
N ALA A 17 -9.50 -9.89 -6.56
CA ALA A 17 -8.71 -11.11 -6.50
C ALA A 17 -8.48 -11.57 -5.05
N SER A 18 -8.10 -10.67 -4.14
CA SER A 18 -7.91 -11.00 -2.72
C SER A 18 -9.19 -11.53 -2.08
N THR A 19 -10.35 -10.94 -2.44
CA THR A 19 -11.66 -11.40 -1.96
C THR A 19 -11.98 -12.81 -2.47
N ILE A 20 -11.78 -13.07 -3.76
CA ILE A 20 -12.03 -14.39 -4.36
C ILE A 20 -11.12 -15.45 -3.73
N VAL A 21 -9.83 -15.14 -3.58
CA VAL A 21 -8.83 -16.04 -2.96
C VAL A 21 -9.19 -16.30 -1.50
N SER A 22 -9.55 -15.26 -0.74
CA SER A 22 -9.96 -15.40 0.67
C SER A 22 -11.17 -16.32 0.82
N ARG A 23 -12.13 -16.28 -0.11
CA ARG A 23 -13.33 -17.14 -0.09
C ARG A 23 -13.03 -18.59 -0.49
N LYS A 24 -12.07 -18.83 -1.39
CA LYS A 24 -11.77 -20.17 -1.91
C LYS A 24 -10.72 -20.94 -1.09
N ILE A 25 -9.68 -20.26 -0.63
CA ILE A 25 -8.46 -20.89 -0.07
C ILE A 25 -8.32 -20.58 1.43
N GLY A 26 -9.14 -19.65 1.95
CA GLY A 26 -9.20 -19.30 3.37
C GLY A 26 -8.57 -17.95 3.70
N SER A 27 -9.01 -17.39 4.83
CA SER A 27 -8.76 -15.99 5.20
C SER A 27 -7.28 -15.64 5.39
N LYS A 28 -6.44 -16.61 5.79
CA LYS A 28 -4.99 -16.38 5.99
C LYS A 28 -4.26 -16.10 4.67
N ILE A 29 -4.56 -16.90 3.62
CA ILE A 29 -4.00 -16.71 2.28
C ILE A 29 -4.64 -15.50 1.61
N GLY A 30 -5.93 -15.26 1.86
CA GLY A 30 -6.61 -14.01 1.48
C GLY A 30 -5.88 -12.75 1.99
N GLY A 31 -5.41 -12.78 3.24
CA GLY A 31 -4.63 -11.69 3.84
C GLY A 31 -3.28 -11.43 3.14
N ILE A 32 -2.59 -12.48 2.68
CA ILE A 32 -1.34 -12.32 1.91
C ILE A 32 -1.63 -11.63 0.58
N PHE A 33 -2.69 -12.06 -0.12
CA PHE A 33 -3.12 -11.42 -1.37
C PHE A 33 -3.64 -10.00 -1.17
N ALA A 34 -4.22 -9.68 -0.01
CA ALA A 34 -4.62 -8.31 0.32
C ALA A 34 -3.43 -7.35 0.42
N ALA A 35 -2.21 -7.86 0.72
CA ALA A 35 -0.98 -7.07 0.75
C ALA A 35 -0.28 -6.96 -0.63
N PHE A 36 -0.90 -7.44 -1.71
CA PHE A 36 -0.32 -7.38 -3.05
C PHE A 36 0.00 -5.92 -3.47
N PRO A 37 1.21 -5.62 -3.99
CA PRO A 37 1.66 -4.25 -4.27
C PRO A 37 1.06 -3.66 -5.56
N ALA A 38 -0.25 -3.78 -5.74
CA ALA A 38 -0.96 -3.39 -6.97
C ALA A 38 -0.78 -1.90 -7.30
N VAL A 39 -0.89 -1.05 -6.28
CA VAL A 39 -0.78 0.41 -6.44
C VAL A 39 0.65 0.81 -6.83
N PHE A 40 1.66 0.15 -6.24
CA PHE A 40 3.07 0.37 -6.59
C PHE A 40 3.35 -0.07 -8.02
N LEU A 41 2.90 -1.27 -8.42
CA LEU A 41 3.04 -1.77 -9.78
C LEU A 41 2.37 -0.83 -10.79
N ALA A 42 1.15 -0.39 -10.51
CA ALA A 42 0.44 0.56 -11.37
C ALA A 42 1.17 1.90 -11.50
N ALA A 43 1.78 2.38 -10.42
CA ALA A 43 2.56 3.61 -10.43
C ALA A 43 3.83 3.48 -11.31
N LEU A 44 4.57 2.37 -11.21
CA LEU A 44 5.73 2.10 -12.06
C LEU A 44 5.36 1.98 -13.55
N LEU A 45 4.27 1.27 -13.85
CA LEU A 45 3.81 1.14 -15.24
C LEU A 45 3.31 2.48 -15.80
N THR A 46 2.63 3.29 -14.98
CA THR A 46 2.26 4.65 -15.37
C THR A 46 3.50 5.49 -15.66
N LEU A 47 4.51 5.42 -14.79
CA LEU A 47 5.77 6.14 -14.98
C LEU A 47 6.49 5.72 -16.25
N ARG A 48 6.44 4.44 -16.61
CA ARG A 48 6.98 3.93 -17.88
C ARG A 48 6.30 4.53 -19.11
N LEU A 49 5.01 4.88 -19.02
CA LEU A 49 4.27 5.53 -20.09
C LEU A 49 4.63 7.02 -20.20
N ASP A 50 4.95 7.65 -19.07
CA ASP A 50 5.19 9.10 -18.98
C ASP A 50 6.67 9.49 -19.19
N ALA A 51 7.63 8.60 -18.94
CA ALA A 51 9.07 8.89 -19.01
C ALA A 51 9.89 7.82 -19.77
N LYS A 52 11.04 8.21 -20.32
CA LYS A 52 11.96 7.32 -21.05
C LYS A 52 13.43 7.55 -20.65
N GLY A 53 14.29 6.57 -20.94
CA GLY A 53 15.74 6.69 -20.72
C GLY A 53 16.11 6.87 -19.24
N ASN A 54 17.12 7.69 -18.97
CA ASN A 54 17.63 7.93 -17.61
C ASN A 54 16.59 8.56 -16.67
N GLU A 55 15.72 9.43 -17.19
CA GLU A 55 14.67 10.08 -16.40
C GLU A 55 13.69 9.05 -15.81
N LEU A 56 13.38 8.00 -16.56
CA LEU A 56 12.54 6.89 -16.07
C LEU A 56 13.22 6.16 -14.92
N VAL A 57 14.52 5.89 -15.04
CA VAL A 57 15.28 5.18 -14.01
C VAL A 57 15.31 6.02 -12.72
N GLU A 58 15.67 7.29 -12.83
CA GLU A 58 15.72 8.21 -11.69
C GLU A 58 14.37 8.31 -10.97
N LYS A 59 13.29 8.60 -11.72
CA LYS A 59 11.94 8.68 -11.13
C LYS A 59 11.47 7.36 -10.52
N SER A 60 11.88 6.22 -11.10
CA SER A 60 11.52 4.89 -10.56
C SER A 60 12.24 4.59 -9.24
N ILE A 61 13.47 5.07 -9.07
CA ILE A 61 14.24 4.93 -7.82
C ILE A 61 13.57 5.77 -6.74
N VAL A 62 13.29 7.04 -7.00
CA VAL A 62 12.62 7.94 -6.04
C VAL A 62 11.25 7.39 -5.64
N LEU A 63 10.46 6.91 -6.60
CA LEU A 63 9.17 6.27 -6.32
C LEU A 63 9.33 5.03 -5.44
N SER A 64 10.34 4.21 -5.71
CA SER A 64 10.61 2.98 -4.95
C SER A 64 11.09 3.28 -3.53
N GLN A 65 11.92 4.32 -3.32
CA GLN A 65 12.34 4.76 -1.99
C GLN A 65 11.15 5.17 -1.13
N GLY A 66 10.23 5.98 -1.69
CA GLY A 66 8.99 6.34 -1.00
C GLY A 66 8.10 5.12 -0.71
N ALA A 67 8.01 4.18 -1.65
CA ALA A 67 7.25 2.95 -1.47
C ALA A 67 7.80 2.04 -0.35
N VAL A 68 9.12 1.92 -0.23
CA VAL A 68 9.77 1.15 0.86
C VAL A 68 9.34 1.69 2.22
N VAL A 69 9.41 3.01 2.42
CA VAL A 69 8.99 3.61 3.69
C VAL A 69 7.50 3.39 3.95
N GLY A 70 6.66 3.61 2.94
CA GLY A 70 5.21 3.35 3.07
C GLY A 70 4.91 1.88 3.44
N MET A 71 5.63 0.92 2.86
CA MET A 71 5.47 -0.50 3.18
C MET A 71 5.90 -0.84 4.61
N ILE A 72 6.97 -0.21 5.12
CA ILE A 72 7.39 -0.38 6.53
C ILE A 72 6.29 0.12 7.47
N ILE A 73 5.71 1.30 7.20
CA ILE A 73 4.62 1.84 8.02
C ILE A 73 3.38 0.93 7.94
N ASN A 74 3.09 0.34 6.78
CA ASN A 74 2.01 -0.65 6.63
C ASN A 74 2.25 -1.92 7.47
N ILE A 75 3.49 -2.44 7.53
CA ILE A 75 3.83 -3.59 8.38
C ILE A 75 3.56 -3.25 9.85
N MET A 76 4.01 -2.08 10.30
CA MET A 76 3.74 -1.60 11.66
C MET A 76 2.24 -1.46 11.95
N CYS A 77 1.47 -0.96 10.98
CA CYS A 77 0.01 -0.90 11.07
C CYS A 77 -0.60 -2.30 11.22
N ALA A 78 -0.19 -3.26 10.40
CA ALA A 78 -0.72 -4.62 10.46
C ALA A 78 -0.44 -5.29 11.82
N ILE A 79 0.77 -5.12 12.37
CA ILE A 79 1.13 -5.58 13.71
C ILE A 79 0.24 -4.90 14.77
N ALA A 80 0.05 -3.58 14.66
CA ALA A 80 -0.83 -2.84 15.56
C ALA A 80 -2.28 -3.33 15.50
N VAL A 81 -2.80 -3.64 14.31
CA VAL A 81 -4.16 -4.19 14.14
C VAL A 81 -4.28 -5.52 14.88
N VAL A 82 -3.31 -6.42 14.71
CA VAL A 82 -3.32 -7.73 15.40
C VAL A 82 -3.34 -7.54 16.92
N TYR A 83 -2.46 -6.68 17.46
CA TYR A 83 -2.34 -6.47 18.90
C TYR A 83 -3.56 -5.72 19.49
N LEU A 84 -3.97 -4.60 18.88
CA LEU A 84 -5.05 -3.77 19.41
C LEU A 84 -6.42 -4.41 19.23
N CYS A 85 -6.66 -5.15 18.14
CA CYS A 85 -7.90 -5.92 17.99
C CYS A 85 -8.03 -7.01 19.05
N ALA A 86 -6.92 -7.68 19.39
CA ALA A 86 -6.90 -8.69 20.45
C ALA A 86 -7.20 -8.09 21.84
N LYS A 87 -6.73 -6.86 22.11
CA LYS A 87 -6.88 -6.21 23.42
C LYS A 87 -8.18 -5.42 23.59
N GLN A 88 -8.66 -4.75 22.54
CA GLN A 88 -9.73 -3.74 22.62
C GLN A 88 -10.95 -4.05 21.73
N GLY A 89 -10.92 -5.20 21.05
CA GLY A 89 -11.92 -5.59 20.05
C GLY A 89 -11.65 -4.97 18.68
N TRP A 90 -12.27 -5.57 17.65
CA TRP A 90 -11.91 -5.32 16.25
C TRP A 90 -12.15 -3.86 15.80
N LYS A 91 -13.27 -3.24 16.21
CA LYS A 91 -13.63 -1.88 15.77
C LYS A 91 -12.62 -0.85 16.26
N ARG A 92 -12.37 -0.83 17.57
CA ARG A 92 -11.47 0.14 18.20
C ARG A 92 -10.02 -0.10 17.79
N GLY A 93 -9.59 -1.37 17.76
CA GLY A 93 -8.24 -1.73 17.34
C GLY A 93 -7.96 -1.30 15.90
N LEU A 94 -8.85 -1.61 14.95
CA LEU A 94 -8.69 -1.22 13.56
C LEU A 94 -8.64 0.30 13.39
N THR A 95 -9.56 1.04 14.01
CA THR A 95 -9.60 2.51 13.90
C THR A 95 -8.32 3.14 14.45
N GLN A 96 -7.83 2.68 15.62
CA GLN A 96 -6.60 3.21 16.22
C GLN A 96 -5.37 2.90 15.39
N SER A 97 -5.26 1.68 14.83
CA SER A 97 -4.13 1.31 13.97
C SER A 97 -4.11 2.11 12.67
N LEU A 98 -5.26 2.28 12.03
CA LEU A 98 -5.37 3.08 10.80
C LEU A 98 -5.08 4.57 11.08
N ALA A 99 -5.56 5.11 12.20
CA ALA A 99 -5.23 6.48 12.62
C ALA A 99 -3.73 6.62 12.88
N GLY A 100 -3.11 5.66 13.57
CA GLY A 100 -1.68 5.64 13.83
C GLY A 100 -0.85 5.58 12.54
N TRP A 101 -1.22 4.70 11.61
CA TRP A 101 -0.61 4.62 10.28
C TRP A 101 -0.68 5.96 9.54
N PHE A 102 -1.85 6.59 9.54
CA PHE A 102 -2.06 7.87 8.88
C PHE A 102 -1.19 8.98 9.50
N LEU A 103 -1.16 9.07 10.84
CA LEU A 103 -0.35 10.04 11.56
C LEU A 103 1.15 9.87 11.28
N VAL A 104 1.67 8.64 11.37
CA VAL A 104 3.08 8.35 11.09
C VAL A 104 3.43 8.67 9.63
N SER A 105 2.55 8.32 8.69
CA SER A 105 2.72 8.65 7.27
C SER A 105 2.74 10.15 7.03
N MET A 106 1.87 10.91 7.69
CA MET A 106 1.85 12.37 7.60
C MET A 106 3.13 12.98 8.17
N VAL A 107 3.54 12.58 9.38
CA VAL A 107 4.79 13.07 10.00
C VAL A 107 5.98 12.80 9.08
N TYR A 108 6.09 11.58 8.54
CA TYR A 108 7.15 11.26 7.59
C TYR A 108 7.10 12.13 6.33
N ALA A 109 5.92 12.30 5.72
CA ALA A 109 5.75 13.13 4.52
C ALA A 109 6.09 14.61 4.77
N PHE A 110 5.81 15.13 5.97
CA PHE A 110 6.24 16.47 6.36
C PHE A 110 7.76 16.53 6.51
N LEU A 111 8.37 15.63 7.27
CA LEU A 111 9.82 15.59 7.47
C LEU A 111 10.58 15.43 6.15
N SER A 112 10.12 14.54 5.26
CA SER A 112 10.75 14.29 3.96
C SER A 112 10.60 15.46 2.97
N LYS A 113 9.76 16.46 3.27
CA LYS A 113 9.65 17.69 2.46
C LYS A 113 10.66 18.75 2.89
N TYR A 114 11.18 18.66 4.13
CA TYR A 114 12.16 19.58 4.69
C TYR A 114 13.61 19.11 4.50
N PHE A 115 13.82 17.86 4.08
CA PHE A 115 15.10 17.27 3.69
C PHE A 115 15.12 17.02 2.18
#